data_AF-A0A534AAL4-F1
#
_entry.id   AF-A0A534AAL4-F1
#
_cell.length_a   1.000
_cell.length_b   1.000
_cell.length_c   1.000
_cell.angle_alpha   90.00
_cell.angle_beta   90.00
_cell.angle_gamma   90.00
#
_symmetry.space_group_name_H-M   'P 1'
#
loop_
_entity.id
_entity.type
_entity.pdbx_description
1 polymer ?
#
loop_
_entity_poly.entity_id
_entity_poly.type
_entity_poly.pdbx_seq_one_letter_code
_entity_poly.pdbx_strand_id
1 'polypeptide(L)'
;MRLRDNESALLAAYRAIVAAVAEGRAITPAAEWLIDNYHLVEDQIREVRQDLPPTFYRLLPKLASGPFNGYPRVFGLAWAFVAHTDSRFDPQTLRQFVRAYQRVQPLTIGELWAVAITLRIVLVENLRRAATRIVSSRAARQEADAVADRLLGVNGYPAESDALIRSHARHAALSPAFVVQLTHRLRDQDPRATPALRWLQERLAAQGTTSDAIVHDEHQRQGASNVTVRNIITSMRLLSDVDWPEFFESVSLVDEALRAGSDFAAMDFPSRDLYRRAIERLARGSKRTELEIAQAALSAAGKGVAGRELDPGYYLIAAGRRAFAATVGYRASVWSNSGRFKAAPGVGGYIGAIALITAVVLSVPLLALHAGGIAGLRLAMLALLGLIPSIDAAVALVNRAAMMRFGATTLPGLALRGGVPSRLRTMVVVPTLLTTR
;
A
#
# COMPACT_ATOMS: atom_id res chain seq x y z
N MET A 1 -12.01 -1.31 -7.52
CA MET A 1 -13.24 -2.14 -7.54
C MET A 1 -13.27 -3.02 -6.29
N ARG A 2 -12.47 -4.08 -6.19
CA ARG A 2 -12.45 -5.01 -5.02
C ARG A 2 -12.35 -4.37 -3.63
N LEU A 3 -11.51 -3.34 -3.41
CA LEU A 3 -11.38 -2.73 -2.07
C LEU A 3 -12.66 -2.02 -1.59
N ARG A 4 -13.40 -1.37 -2.49
CA ARG A 4 -14.68 -0.72 -2.15
C ARG A 4 -15.76 -1.75 -1.85
N ASP A 5 -15.77 -2.85 -2.61
CA ASP A 5 -16.69 -3.96 -2.37
C ASP A 5 -16.37 -4.67 -1.03
N ASN A 6 -15.08 -4.75 -0.68
CA ASN A 6 -14.66 -5.26 0.63
C ASN A 6 -15.12 -4.34 1.77
N GLU A 7 -14.90 -3.03 1.66
CA GLU A 7 -15.33 -2.03 2.64
C GLU A 7 -16.84 -2.06 2.84
N SER A 8 -17.64 -2.07 1.76
CA SER A 8 -19.10 -2.07 1.86
C SER A 8 -19.64 -3.34 2.51
N ALA A 9 -19.08 -4.51 2.16
CA ALA A 9 -19.46 -5.78 2.76
C ALA A 9 -19.07 -5.87 4.24
N LEU A 10 -17.90 -5.35 4.64
CA LEU A 10 -17.46 -5.29 6.02
C LEU A 10 -18.35 -4.35 6.85
N LEU A 11 -18.69 -3.17 6.31
CA LEU A 11 -19.58 -2.22 6.97
C LEU A 11 -20.99 -2.78 7.15
N ALA A 12 -21.52 -3.47 6.13
CA ALA A 12 -22.81 -4.15 6.21
C ALA A 12 -22.79 -5.25 7.30
N ALA A 13 -21.71 -6.03 7.37
CA ALA A 13 -21.56 -7.06 8.39
C ALA A 13 -21.46 -6.48 9.81
N TYR A 14 -20.67 -5.42 9.99
CA TYR A 14 -20.56 -4.70 11.26
C TYR A 14 -21.94 -4.19 11.73
N ARG A 15 -22.68 -3.49 10.86
CA ARG A 15 -24.03 -2.99 11.17
C ARG A 15 -25.02 -4.12 11.54
N ALA A 16 -24.97 -5.24 10.81
CA ALA A 16 -25.82 -6.39 11.09
C ALA A 16 -25.51 -7.02 12.47
N ILE A 17 -24.23 -7.06 12.87
CA ILE A 17 -23.81 -7.59 14.17
C ILE A 17 -24.11 -6.61 15.31
N VAL A 18 -24.03 -5.29 15.08
CA VAL A 18 -24.40 -4.30 16.09
C VAL A 18 -25.91 -4.28 16.34
N ALA A 19 -26.74 -4.28 15.28
CA ALA A 19 -28.20 -4.32 15.43
C ALA A 19 -28.65 -5.55 16.24
N ALA A 20 -28.00 -6.67 15.96
CA ALA A 20 -28.13 -7.92 16.66
C ALA A 20 -27.86 -7.87 18.17
N VAL A 21 -26.80 -7.15 18.59
CA VAL A 21 -26.48 -6.94 20.01
C VAL A 21 -27.51 -6.04 20.66
N ALA A 22 -27.96 -4.99 19.97
CA ALA A 22 -29.00 -4.08 20.45
C ALA A 22 -30.35 -4.79 20.71
N GLU A 23 -30.64 -5.85 19.94
CA GLU A 23 -31.82 -6.71 20.14
C GLU A 23 -31.64 -7.75 21.27
N GLY A 24 -30.54 -7.71 22.02
CA GLY A 24 -30.27 -8.65 23.13
C GLY A 24 -29.95 -10.08 22.68
N ARG A 25 -29.62 -10.29 21.40
CA ARG A 25 -29.35 -11.63 20.86
C ARG A 25 -27.89 -12.01 21.07
N ALA A 26 -27.65 -13.29 21.38
CA ALA A 26 -26.28 -13.81 21.51
C ALA A 26 -25.46 -13.63 20.22
N ILE A 27 -24.19 -13.29 20.39
CA ILE A 27 -23.19 -13.22 19.31
C ILE A 27 -22.08 -14.23 19.55
N THR A 28 -21.47 -14.70 18.46
CA THR A 28 -20.29 -15.58 18.54
C THR A 28 -19.05 -14.77 18.92
N PRO A 29 -18.04 -15.37 19.58
CA PRO A 29 -16.79 -14.66 19.90
C PRO A 29 -16.09 -14.00 18.69
N ALA A 30 -16.15 -14.63 17.52
CA ALA A 30 -15.60 -14.06 16.29
C ALA A 30 -16.31 -12.76 15.84
N ALA A 31 -17.60 -12.63 16.17
CA ALA A 31 -18.40 -11.44 15.86
C ALA A 31 -18.10 -10.30 16.86
N GLU A 32 -17.84 -10.65 18.12
CA GLU A 32 -17.40 -9.74 19.17
C GLU A 32 -16.05 -9.11 18.81
N TRP A 33 -15.06 -9.92 18.41
CA TRP A 33 -13.79 -9.42 17.89
C TRP A 33 -13.95 -8.42 16.74
N LEU A 34 -14.90 -8.65 15.84
CA LEU A 34 -15.13 -7.75 14.70
C LEU A 34 -15.72 -6.41 15.13
N ILE A 35 -16.66 -6.38 16.08
CA ILE A 35 -17.26 -5.12 16.54
C ILE A 35 -16.26 -4.28 17.34
N ASP A 36 -15.52 -4.91 18.24
CA ASP A 36 -14.59 -4.21 19.14
C ASP A 36 -13.43 -3.58 18.38
N ASN A 37 -13.08 -4.15 17.22
CA ASN A 37 -11.89 -3.78 16.47
C ASN A 37 -12.20 -3.22 15.07
N TYR A 38 -13.45 -2.84 14.78
CA TYR A 38 -13.82 -2.36 13.44
C TYR A 38 -13.03 -1.11 13.02
N HIS A 39 -12.66 -0.24 13.96
CA HIS A 39 -11.82 0.93 13.71
C HIS A 39 -10.47 0.58 13.05
N LEU A 40 -9.84 -0.53 13.44
CA LEU A 40 -8.59 -0.99 12.82
C LEU A 40 -8.81 -1.31 11.33
N VAL A 41 -9.96 -1.86 10.97
CA VAL A 41 -10.30 -2.19 9.58
C VAL A 41 -10.42 -0.92 8.74
N GLU A 42 -11.05 0.13 9.29
CA GLU A 42 -11.17 1.43 8.63
C GLU A 42 -9.79 2.08 8.41
N ASP A 43 -8.91 1.97 9.40
CA ASP A 43 -7.54 2.47 9.29
C ASP A 43 -6.75 1.69 8.21
N GLN A 44 -6.85 0.36 8.17
CA GLN A 44 -6.24 -0.43 7.10
C GLN A 44 -6.72 -0.02 5.71
N ILE A 45 -8.03 0.18 5.52
CA ILE A 45 -8.60 0.59 4.23
C ILE A 45 -8.11 2.00 3.84
N ARG A 46 -7.98 2.90 4.80
CA ARG A 46 -7.47 4.26 4.59
C ARG A 46 -6.01 4.26 4.17
N GLU A 47 -5.15 3.55 4.91
CA GLU A 47 -3.74 3.38 4.58
C GLU A 47 -3.60 2.75 3.18
N VAL A 48 -4.46 1.77 2.85
CA VAL A 48 -4.42 1.15 1.52
C VAL A 48 -4.67 2.15 0.39
N ARG A 49 -5.58 3.11 0.60
CA ARG A 49 -5.89 4.14 -0.41
C ARG A 49 -4.77 5.16 -0.57
N GLN A 50 -4.06 5.47 0.50
CA GLN A 50 -2.99 6.46 0.51
C GLN A 50 -1.73 5.89 -0.15
N ASP A 51 -1.38 4.64 0.18
CA ASP A 51 -0.09 4.05 -0.18
C ASP A 51 -0.09 3.28 -1.50
N LEU A 52 -1.26 3.07 -2.13
CA LEU A 52 -1.39 2.41 -3.43
C LEU A 52 -1.91 3.34 -4.54
N PRO A 53 -1.15 4.36 -4.98
CA PRO A 53 -1.55 5.15 -6.12
C PRO A 53 -1.65 4.28 -7.38
N PRO A 54 -2.65 4.51 -8.27
CA PRO A 54 -2.88 3.67 -9.46
C PRO A 54 -1.65 3.54 -10.36
N THR A 55 -0.83 4.59 -10.43
CA THR A 55 0.41 4.60 -11.20
C THR A 55 1.43 3.61 -10.64
N PHE A 56 1.59 3.53 -9.32
CA PHE A 56 2.51 2.57 -8.69
C PHE A 56 2.03 1.14 -8.93
N TYR A 57 0.74 0.87 -8.75
CA TYR A 57 0.17 -0.46 -9.03
C TYR A 57 0.41 -0.93 -10.47
N ARG A 58 0.36 -0.03 -11.46
CA ARG A 58 0.60 -0.36 -12.87
C ARG A 58 2.06 -0.72 -13.16
N LEU A 59 3.01 -0.22 -12.37
CA LEU A 59 4.44 -0.50 -12.54
C LEU A 59 4.84 -1.88 -12.03
N LEU A 60 4.03 -2.49 -11.16
CA LEU A 60 4.35 -3.79 -10.56
C LEU A 60 4.22 -4.93 -11.59
N PRO A 61 5.22 -5.84 -11.69
CA PRO A 61 5.16 -7.04 -12.54
C PRO A 61 3.91 -7.88 -12.26
N LYS A 62 3.22 -8.32 -13.33
CA LYS A 62 1.98 -9.11 -13.23
C LYS A 62 2.24 -10.59 -13.44
N LEU A 63 1.49 -11.43 -12.75
CA LEU A 63 1.47 -12.87 -12.98
C LEU A 63 0.81 -13.16 -14.33
N ALA A 64 1.43 -14.02 -15.12
CA ALA A 64 0.94 -14.41 -16.45
C ALA A 64 -0.01 -15.62 -16.43
N SER A 65 -0.05 -16.38 -15.33
CA SER A 65 -0.83 -17.62 -15.20
C SER A 65 -1.26 -17.88 -13.75
N GLY A 66 -2.11 -18.89 -13.56
CA GLY A 66 -2.63 -19.29 -12.25
C GLY A 66 -3.86 -18.49 -11.78
N PRO A 67 -4.32 -18.71 -10.54
CA PRO A 67 -5.56 -18.12 -10.02
C PRO A 67 -5.50 -16.59 -9.87
N PHE A 68 -4.30 -16.01 -9.89
CA PHE A 68 -4.05 -14.57 -9.77
C PHE A 68 -3.49 -13.96 -11.06
N ASN A 69 -3.79 -14.55 -12.23
CA ASN A 69 -3.42 -13.97 -13.52
C ASN A 69 -3.87 -12.49 -13.62
N GLY A 70 -2.97 -11.62 -14.05
CA GLY A 70 -3.20 -10.18 -14.16
C GLY A 70 -3.02 -9.39 -12.85
N TYR A 71 -2.83 -10.05 -11.71
CA TYR A 71 -2.49 -9.39 -10.45
C TYR A 71 -0.97 -9.21 -10.29
N PRO A 72 -0.51 -8.21 -9.50
CA PRO A 72 0.90 -8.10 -9.13
C PRO A 72 1.43 -9.40 -8.56
N ARG A 73 2.66 -9.77 -8.92
CA ARG A 73 3.32 -10.96 -8.36
C ARG A 73 3.43 -10.92 -6.83
N VAL A 74 3.69 -9.74 -6.27
CA VAL A 74 3.67 -9.51 -4.81
C VAL A 74 2.31 -9.86 -4.16
N PHE A 75 1.19 -9.79 -4.90
CA PHE A 75 -0.12 -10.25 -4.42
C PHE A 75 -0.14 -11.76 -4.24
N GLY A 76 0.38 -12.53 -5.19
CA GLY A 76 0.52 -13.98 -5.05
C GLY A 76 1.39 -14.35 -3.85
N LEU A 77 2.50 -13.63 -3.64
CA LEU A 77 3.39 -13.81 -2.50
C LEU A 77 2.67 -13.55 -1.16
N ALA A 78 2.02 -12.40 -1.03
CA ALA A 78 1.30 -12.02 0.19
C ALA A 78 0.13 -12.97 0.47
N TRP A 79 -0.63 -13.35 -0.56
CA TRP A 79 -1.71 -14.33 -0.45
C TRP A 79 -1.20 -15.68 0.04
N ALA A 80 -0.10 -16.19 -0.54
CA ALA A 80 0.50 -17.44 -0.12
C ALA A 80 0.97 -17.38 1.33
N PHE A 81 1.64 -16.30 1.74
CA PHE A 81 2.06 -16.09 3.13
C PHE A 81 0.85 -16.17 4.08
N VAL A 82 -0.18 -15.37 3.84
CA VAL A 82 -1.38 -15.33 4.68
C VAL A 82 -2.13 -16.67 4.70
N ALA A 83 -2.20 -17.38 3.58
CA ALA A 83 -2.85 -18.68 3.50
C ALA A 83 -2.13 -19.76 4.34
N HIS A 84 -0.79 -19.75 4.38
CA HIS A 84 0.00 -20.73 5.13
C HIS A 84 0.12 -20.39 6.62
N THR A 85 -0.14 -19.15 7.02
CA THR A 85 -0.07 -18.73 8.43
C THR A 85 -1.43 -18.56 9.09
N ASP A 86 -2.53 -18.90 8.42
CA ASP A 86 -3.90 -18.58 8.84
C ASP A 86 -4.04 -17.10 9.26
N SER A 87 -3.51 -16.22 8.40
CA SER A 87 -3.46 -14.77 8.63
C SER A 87 -2.70 -14.32 9.88
N ARG A 88 -1.93 -15.20 10.52
CA ARG A 88 -1.00 -14.82 11.59
C ARG A 88 0.22 -14.16 10.98
N PHE A 89 0.42 -12.89 11.30
CA PHE A 89 1.57 -12.11 10.87
C PHE A 89 2.66 -12.12 11.94
N ASP A 90 3.89 -12.35 11.47
CA ASP A 90 5.11 -12.19 12.25
C ASP A 90 6.21 -11.63 11.31
N PRO A 91 6.86 -10.49 11.66
CA PRO A 91 7.85 -9.85 10.79
C PRO A 91 9.05 -10.75 10.44
N GLN A 92 9.50 -11.58 11.38
CA GLN A 92 10.65 -12.48 11.16
C GLN A 92 10.29 -13.60 10.18
N THR A 93 9.11 -14.19 10.36
CA THR A 93 8.57 -15.20 9.45
C THR A 93 8.38 -14.62 8.05
N LEU A 94 7.84 -13.40 7.93
CA LEU A 94 7.72 -12.72 6.64
C LEU A 94 9.09 -12.51 5.99
N ARG A 95 10.09 -12.06 6.76
CA ARG A 95 11.46 -11.85 6.26
C ARG A 95 12.06 -13.14 5.70
N GLN A 96 11.93 -14.25 6.43
CA GLN A 96 12.40 -15.56 5.98
C GLN A 96 11.66 -16.02 4.73
N PHE A 97 10.34 -15.85 4.70
CA PHE A 97 9.50 -16.21 3.56
C PHE A 97 9.89 -15.45 2.28
N VAL A 98 10.06 -14.13 2.39
CA VAL A 98 10.49 -13.28 1.26
C VAL A 98 11.90 -13.64 0.80
N ARG A 99 12.85 -13.89 1.72
CA ARG A 99 14.20 -14.34 1.35
C ARG A 99 14.18 -15.70 0.64
N ALA A 100 13.37 -16.64 1.12
CA ALA A 100 13.23 -17.95 0.48
C ALA A 100 12.65 -17.82 -0.94
N TYR A 101 11.61 -17.01 -1.12
CA TYR A 101 11.03 -16.73 -2.44
C TYR A 101 12.06 -16.15 -3.42
N GLN A 102 12.86 -15.18 -2.96
CA GLN A 102 13.84 -14.48 -3.79
C GLN A 102 15.02 -15.35 -4.24
N ARG A 103 15.24 -16.53 -3.65
CA ARG A 103 16.24 -17.51 -4.14
C ARG A 103 15.90 -18.05 -5.53
N VAL A 104 14.61 -18.11 -5.86
CA VAL A 104 14.14 -18.57 -7.16
C VAL A 104 13.92 -17.38 -8.08
N GLN A 105 13.23 -16.34 -7.60
CA GLN A 105 12.91 -15.18 -8.41
C GLN A 105 13.05 -13.88 -7.60
N PRO A 106 14.11 -13.09 -7.83
CA PRO A 106 14.30 -11.80 -7.19
C PRO A 106 13.08 -10.89 -7.34
N LEU A 107 12.74 -10.19 -6.27
CA LEU A 107 11.71 -9.15 -6.27
C LEU A 107 12.35 -7.82 -6.63
N THR A 108 11.61 -7.01 -7.37
CA THR A 108 12.03 -5.62 -7.65
C THR A 108 11.89 -4.76 -6.38
N ILE A 109 12.61 -3.64 -6.33
CA ILE A 109 12.51 -2.61 -5.29
C ILE A 109 11.04 -2.18 -5.12
N GLY A 110 10.33 -1.94 -6.23
CA GLY A 110 8.91 -1.63 -6.21
C GLY A 110 8.04 -2.74 -5.61
N GLU A 111 8.32 -4.01 -5.92
CA GLU A 111 7.60 -5.13 -5.31
C GLU A 111 7.86 -5.28 -3.82
N LEU A 112 9.09 -5.04 -3.35
CA LEU A 112 9.42 -5.09 -1.92
C LEU A 112 8.68 -4.01 -1.13
N TRP A 113 8.61 -2.78 -1.64
CA TRP A 113 7.76 -1.73 -1.07
C TRP A 113 6.28 -2.09 -1.08
N ALA A 114 5.84 -2.81 -2.12
CA ALA A 114 4.46 -3.23 -2.25
C ALA A 114 4.08 -4.38 -1.29
N VAL A 115 5.00 -5.00 -0.54
CA VAL A 115 4.67 -6.11 0.38
C VAL A 115 3.71 -5.65 1.48
N ALA A 116 4.01 -4.52 2.13
CA ALA A 116 3.22 -3.98 3.24
C ALA A 116 1.76 -3.76 2.84
N ILE A 117 1.57 -2.93 1.82
CA ILE A 117 0.28 -2.56 1.26
C ILE A 117 -0.51 -3.77 0.77
N THR A 118 0.18 -4.76 0.20
CA THR A 118 -0.48 -5.96 -0.33
C THR A 118 -0.92 -6.91 0.78
N LEU A 119 -0.16 -7.04 1.88
CA LEU A 119 -0.59 -7.78 3.06
C LEU A 119 -1.87 -7.19 3.66
N ARG A 120 -1.95 -5.85 3.78
CA ARG A 120 -3.15 -5.16 4.26
C ARG A 120 -4.37 -5.49 3.40
N ILE A 121 -4.22 -5.44 2.07
CA ILE A 121 -5.30 -5.81 1.12
C ILE A 121 -5.76 -7.25 1.35
N VAL A 122 -4.82 -8.20 1.45
CA VAL A 122 -5.15 -9.63 1.63
C VAL A 122 -5.84 -9.87 2.97
N LEU A 123 -5.38 -9.23 4.07
CA LEU A 123 -6.02 -9.34 5.37
C LEU A 123 -7.45 -8.76 5.39
N VAL A 124 -7.66 -7.59 4.76
CA VAL A 124 -9.01 -7.01 4.61
C VAL A 124 -9.92 -7.95 3.81
N GLU A 125 -9.39 -8.57 2.74
CA GLU A 125 -10.17 -9.52 1.96
C GLU A 125 -10.52 -10.79 2.75
N ASN A 126 -9.57 -11.31 3.54
CA ASN A 126 -9.81 -12.45 4.44
C ASN A 126 -10.86 -12.10 5.51
N LEU A 127 -10.76 -10.92 6.12
CA LEU A 127 -11.71 -10.46 7.12
C LEU A 127 -13.11 -10.34 6.53
N ARG A 128 -13.24 -9.80 5.30
CA ARG A 128 -14.51 -9.74 4.60
C ARG A 128 -15.12 -11.13 4.46
N ARG A 129 -14.33 -12.12 4.03
CA ARG A 129 -14.82 -13.51 3.92
C ARG A 129 -15.30 -14.07 5.26
N ALA A 130 -14.56 -13.82 6.34
CA ALA A 130 -14.95 -14.23 7.69
C ALA A 130 -16.24 -13.52 8.14
N ALA A 131 -16.33 -12.20 7.96
CA ALA A 131 -17.49 -11.39 8.32
C ALA A 131 -18.75 -11.81 7.55
N THR A 132 -18.66 -12.06 6.25
CA THR A 132 -19.78 -12.57 5.45
C THR A 132 -20.25 -13.94 5.98
N ARG A 133 -19.32 -14.84 6.33
CA ARG A 133 -19.65 -16.14 6.94
C ARG A 133 -20.38 -15.97 8.26
N ILE A 134 -19.87 -15.13 9.17
CA ILE A 134 -20.49 -14.84 10.47
C ILE A 134 -21.94 -14.37 10.29
N VAL A 135 -22.18 -13.42 9.39
CA VAL A 135 -23.53 -12.90 9.11
C VAL A 135 -24.44 -13.99 8.53
N SER A 136 -23.95 -14.77 7.56
CA SER A 136 -24.75 -15.86 6.95
C SER A 136 -25.09 -16.97 7.94
N SER A 137 -24.14 -17.41 8.78
CA SER A 137 -24.38 -18.40 9.83
C SER A 137 -25.35 -17.88 10.89
N ARG A 138 -25.31 -16.57 11.19
CA ARG A 138 -26.28 -15.95 12.08
C ARG A 138 -27.68 -15.95 11.49
N ALA A 139 -27.84 -15.52 10.23
CA ALA A 139 -29.14 -15.51 9.56
C ALA A 139 -29.75 -16.92 9.52
N ALA A 140 -28.92 -17.94 9.26
CA ALA A 140 -29.31 -19.34 9.33
C ALA A 140 -29.82 -19.79 10.71
N ARG A 141 -29.14 -19.39 11.80
CA ARG A 141 -29.60 -19.69 13.17
C ARG A 141 -30.95 -19.01 13.47
N GLN A 142 -31.11 -17.76 13.05
CA GLN A 142 -32.37 -17.03 13.25
C GLN A 142 -33.53 -17.66 12.48
N GLU A 143 -33.28 -18.15 11.26
CA GLU A 143 -34.30 -18.90 10.53
C GLU A 143 -34.65 -20.21 11.23
N ALA A 144 -33.66 -20.94 11.74
CA ALA A 144 -33.89 -22.16 12.51
C ALA A 144 -34.72 -21.90 13.77
N ASP A 145 -34.46 -20.80 14.49
CA ASP A 145 -35.27 -20.38 15.64
C ASP A 145 -36.72 -20.11 15.23
N ALA A 146 -36.95 -19.36 14.14
CA ALA A 146 -38.29 -19.08 13.64
C ALA A 146 -39.04 -20.33 13.14
N VAL A 147 -38.32 -21.31 12.58
CA VAL A 147 -38.90 -22.60 12.20
C VAL A 147 -39.24 -23.43 13.44
N ALA A 148 -38.34 -23.47 14.43
CA ALA A 148 -38.59 -24.16 15.70
C ALA A 148 -39.80 -23.56 16.43
N ASP A 149 -39.92 -22.23 16.47
CA ASP A 149 -41.03 -21.55 17.14
C ASP A 149 -42.39 -21.90 16.50
N ARG A 150 -42.46 -21.97 15.16
CA ARG A 150 -43.65 -22.43 14.44
C ARG A 150 -43.94 -23.92 14.63
N LEU A 151 -42.90 -24.77 14.66
CA LEU A 151 -43.09 -26.21 14.90
C LEU A 151 -43.63 -26.49 16.30
N LEU A 152 -43.18 -25.72 17.30
CA LEU A 152 -43.54 -25.90 18.70
C LEU A 152 -44.77 -25.08 19.12
N GLY A 153 -45.24 -24.15 18.29
CA GLY A 153 -46.36 -23.26 18.61
C GLY A 153 -46.04 -22.29 19.77
N VAL A 154 -44.78 -21.84 19.87
CA VAL A 154 -44.31 -20.94 20.92
C VAL A 154 -44.10 -19.52 20.37
N ASN A 155 -43.91 -18.53 21.25
CA ASN A 155 -43.70 -17.12 20.87
C ASN A 155 -44.83 -16.52 19.99
N GLY A 156 -46.07 -16.97 20.19
CA GLY A 156 -47.25 -16.43 19.50
C GLY A 156 -47.53 -17.01 18.11
N TYR A 157 -46.82 -18.06 17.69
CA TYR A 157 -47.10 -18.78 16.45
C TYR A 157 -48.06 -19.96 16.67
N PRO A 158 -49.00 -20.24 15.74
CA PRO A 158 -49.73 -21.50 15.74
C PRO A 158 -48.79 -22.67 15.44
N ALA A 159 -49.05 -23.84 16.01
CA ALA A 159 -48.26 -25.04 15.75
C ALA A 159 -48.45 -25.52 14.30
N GLU A 160 -47.38 -25.47 13.50
CA GLU A 160 -47.38 -25.82 12.07
C GLU A 160 -46.39 -26.96 11.81
N SER A 161 -46.89 -28.18 11.60
CA SER A 161 -46.08 -29.39 11.44
C SER A 161 -45.25 -29.43 10.14
N ASP A 162 -45.61 -28.63 9.14
CA ASP A 162 -45.00 -28.56 7.82
C ASP A 162 -44.04 -27.35 7.64
N ALA A 163 -43.85 -26.54 8.69
CA ALA A 163 -42.97 -25.36 8.66
C ALA A 163 -41.54 -25.67 8.21
N LEU A 164 -40.99 -26.82 8.61
CA LEU A 164 -39.66 -27.29 8.21
C LEU A 164 -39.60 -27.65 6.73
N ILE A 165 -40.64 -28.32 6.21
CA ILE A 165 -40.72 -28.72 4.81
C ILE A 165 -40.80 -27.48 3.92
N ARG A 166 -41.58 -26.47 4.31
CA ARG A 166 -41.66 -25.19 3.58
C ARG A 166 -40.37 -24.38 3.63
N SER A 167 -39.64 -24.37 4.76
CA SER A 167 -38.32 -23.74 4.85
C SER A 167 -37.31 -24.44 3.93
N HIS A 168 -37.30 -25.78 3.90
CA HIS A 168 -36.46 -26.54 2.97
C HIS A 168 -36.85 -26.33 1.50
N ALA A 169 -38.14 -26.26 1.17
CA ALA A 169 -38.57 -26.00 -0.21
C ALA A 169 -38.07 -24.64 -0.75
N ARG A 170 -37.82 -23.66 0.14
CA ARG A 170 -37.25 -22.36 -0.21
C ARG A 170 -35.72 -22.39 -0.38
N HIS A 171 -35.04 -23.42 0.13
CA HIS A 171 -33.58 -23.48 0.17
C HIS A 171 -33.04 -24.78 -0.44
N ALA A 172 -32.20 -24.68 -1.47
CA ALA A 172 -31.62 -25.85 -2.13
C ALA A 172 -30.83 -26.80 -1.18
N ALA A 173 -30.25 -26.25 -0.11
CA ALA A 173 -29.61 -27.02 0.95
C ALA A 173 -29.77 -26.33 2.31
N LEU A 174 -29.92 -27.12 3.38
CA LEU A 174 -29.93 -26.61 4.75
C LEU A 174 -28.50 -26.26 5.17
N SER A 175 -28.29 -25.06 5.68
CA SER A 175 -26.96 -24.69 6.18
C SER A 175 -26.63 -25.45 7.47
N PRO A 176 -25.35 -25.77 7.74
CA PRO A 176 -24.94 -26.44 8.97
C PRO A 176 -25.37 -25.68 10.23
N ALA A 177 -25.21 -24.36 10.25
CA ALA A 177 -25.65 -23.50 11.36
C ALA A 177 -27.16 -23.58 11.61
N PHE A 178 -27.98 -23.72 10.57
CA PHE A 178 -29.42 -23.95 10.70
C PHE A 178 -29.71 -25.31 11.33
N VAL A 179 -29.08 -26.38 10.84
CA VAL A 179 -29.29 -27.75 11.32
C VAL A 179 -28.91 -27.88 12.79
N VAL A 180 -27.75 -27.33 13.19
CA VAL A 180 -27.29 -27.34 14.58
C VAL A 180 -28.26 -26.62 15.50
N GLN A 181 -28.70 -25.43 15.12
CA GLN A 181 -29.64 -24.64 15.93
C GLN A 181 -31.00 -25.33 16.05
N LEU A 182 -31.53 -25.86 14.95
CA LEU A 182 -32.80 -26.57 14.95
C LEU A 182 -32.73 -27.85 15.79
N THR A 183 -31.65 -28.62 15.65
CA THR A 183 -31.41 -29.82 16.46
C THR A 183 -31.31 -29.47 17.95
N HIS A 184 -30.61 -28.39 18.29
CA HIS A 184 -30.50 -27.90 19.67
C HIS A 184 -31.87 -27.52 20.24
N ARG A 185 -32.71 -26.78 19.50
CA ARG A 185 -34.06 -26.37 19.93
C ARG A 185 -35.03 -27.54 20.09
N LEU A 186 -34.86 -28.61 19.32
CA LEU A 186 -35.75 -29.78 19.32
C LEU A 186 -35.21 -30.96 20.17
N ARG A 187 -34.04 -30.82 20.80
CA ARG A 187 -33.36 -31.93 21.50
C ARG A 187 -34.16 -32.51 22.67
N ASP A 188 -34.87 -31.65 23.40
CA ASP A 188 -35.64 -32.04 24.60
C ASP A 188 -37.08 -32.43 24.28
N GLN A 189 -37.45 -32.50 22.99
CA GLN A 189 -38.79 -32.88 22.54
C GLN A 189 -38.84 -34.39 22.24
N ASP A 190 -39.95 -35.05 22.59
CA ASP A 190 -40.12 -36.48 22.30
C ASP A 190 -40.10 -36.73 20.77
N PRO A 191 -39.20 -37.57 20.23
CA PRO A 191 -39.12 -37.90 18.80
C PRO A 191 -40.42 -38.49 18.22
N ARG A 192 -41.30 -39.03 19.07
CA ARG A 192 -42.64 -39.49 18.68
C ARG A 192 -43.64 -38.34 18.54
N ALA A 193 -43.43 -37.23 19.26
CA ALA A 193 -44.27 -36.05 19.24
C ALA A 193 -43.88 -35.02 18.15
N THR A 194 -42.68 -35.10 17.56
CA THR A 194 -42.21 -34.11 16.56
C THR A 194 -41.80 -34.76 15.22
N PRO A 195 -42.74 -34.96 14.27
CA PRO A 195 -42.47 -35.53 12.94
C PRO A 195 -41.35 -34.82 12.16
N ALA A 196 -41.13 -33.54 12.43
CA ALA A 196 -40.10 -32.73 11.80
C ALA A 196 -38.68 -33.19 12.11
N LEU A 197 -38.40 -33.71 13.32
CA LEU A 197 -37.07 -34.19 13.69
C LEU A 197 -36.69 -35.45 12.91
N ARG A 198 -37.66 -36.36 12.74
CA ARG A 198 -37.49 -37.59 11.95
C ARG A 198 -37.24 -37.27 10.48
N TRP A 199 -38.03 -36.36 9.91
CA TRP A 199 -37.83 -35.89 8.54
C TRP A 199 -36.44 -35.30 8.33
N LEU A 200 -35.95 -34.51 9.29
CA LEU A 200 -34.59 -33.96 9.25
C LEU A 200 -33.54 -35.07 9.26
N GLN A 201 -33.66 -36.05 10.15
CA GLN A 201 -32.74 -37.19 10.25
C GLN A 201 -32.71 -38.03 8.96
N GLU A 202 -33.87 -38.35 8.39
CA GLU A 202 -33.99 -39.07 7.11
C GLU A 202 -33.30 -38.31 5.97
N ARG A 203 -33.46 -36.98 5.93
CA ARG A 203 -32.84 -36.13 4.91
C ARG A 203 -31.33 -36.04 5.05
N LEU A 204 -30.82 -35.93 6.29
CA LEU A 204 -29.38 -35.92 6.57
C LEU A 204 -28.75 -37.28 6.25
N ALA A 205 -29.44 -38.38 6.57
CA ALA A 205 -29.02 -39.74 6.24
C ALA A 205 -28.98 -39.94 4.71
N ALA A 206 -29.94 -39.41 3.96
CA ALA A 206 -29.92 -39.41 2.49
C ALA A 206 -28.74 -38.61 1.90
N GLN A 207 -28.16 -37.68 2.66
CA GLN A 207 -26.93 -36.96 2.30
C GLN A 207 -25.66 -37.62 2.85
N GLY A 208 -25.77 -38.77 3.51
CA GLY A 208 -24.64 -39.50 4.12
C GLY A 208 -24.07 -38.85 5.39
N THR A 209 -24.87 -38.05 6.10
CA THR A 209 -24.44 -37.33 7.31
C THR A 209 -25.37 -37.57 8.49
N THR A 210 -24.93 -37.23 9.71
CA THR A 210 -25.74 -37.31 10.93
C THR A 210 -25.82 -35.95 11.62
N SER A 211 -26.83 -35.74 12.47
CA SER A 211 -26.97 -34.52 13.27
C SER A 211 -25.73 -34.28 14.14
N ASP A 212 -25.22 -35.32 14.81
CA ASP A 212 -24.07 -35.21 15.70
C ASP A 212 -22.78 -34.87 14.95
N ALA A 213 -22.58 -35.44 13.76
CA ALA A 213 -21.46 -35.10 12.90
C ALA A 213 -21.51 -33.63 12.45
N ILE A 214 -22.69 -33.13 12.08
CA ILE A 214 -22.89 -31.72 11.69
C ILE A 214 -22.67 -30.77 12.88
N VAL A 215 -23.15 -31.13 14.07
CA VAL A 215 -22.94 -30.35 15.30
C VAL A 215 -21.46 -30.26 15.62
N HIS A 216 -20.73 -31.39 15.57
CA HIS A 216 -19.30 -31.41 15.84
C HIS A 216 -18.52 -30.56 14.84
N ASP A 217 -18.79 -30.72 13.55
CA ASP A 217 -18.11 -29.99 12.48
C ASP A 217 -18.40 -28.48 12.53
N GLU A 218 -19.64 -28.08 12.78
CA GLU A 218 -19.98 -26.66 12.95
C GLU A 218 -19.29 -26.03 14.18
N HIS A 219 -19.20 -26.75 15.31
CA HIS A 219 -18.45 -26.27 16.47
C HIS A 219 -16.96 -26.10 16.17
N GLN A 220 -16.34 -27.06 15.47
CA GLN A 220 -14.95 -26.94 15.03
C GLN A 220 -14.77 -25.73 14.08
N ARG A 221 -15.69 -25.54 13.13
CA ARG A 221 -15.67 -24.40 12.20
C ARG A 221 -15.82 -23.06 12.90
N GLN A 222 -16.65 -22.96 13.93
CA GLN A 222 -16.78 -21.75 14.75
C GLN A 222 -15.51 -21.47 15.56
N GLY A 223 -14.90 -22.50 16.16
CA GLY A 223 -13.62 -22.39 16.85
C GLY A 223 -12.50 -21.89 15.92
N ALA A 224 -12.36 -22.51 14.75
CA ALA A 224 -11.40 -22.09 13.73
C ALA A 224 -11.65 -20.65 13.27
N SER A 225 -12.90 -20.28 12.97
CA SER A 225 -13.26 -18.93 12.54
C SER A 225 -12.91 -17.87 13.60
N ASN A 226 -13.08 -18.18 14.88
CA ASN A 226 -12.70 -17.29 15.98
C ASN A 226 -11.17 -17.05 16.01
N VAL A 227 -10.38 -18.12 15.87
CA VAL A 227 -8.92 -18.02 15.81
C VAL A 227 -8.47 -17.21 14.59
N THR A 228 -9.05 -17.46 13.42
CA THR A 228 -8.71 -16.73 12.19
C THR A 228 -9.06 -15.24 12.31
N VAL A 229 -10.24 -14.87 12.82
CA VAL A 229 -10.59 -13.45 13.01
C VAL A 229 -9.63 -12.78 13.99
N ARG A 230 -9.33 -13.44 15.11
CA ARG A 230 -8.35 -12.94 16.08
C ARG A 230 -6.96 -12.76 15.45
N ASN A 231 -6.49 -13.71 14.65
CA ASN A 231 -5.21 -13.62 13.94
C ASN A 231 -5.21 -12.44 12.96
N ILE A 232 -6.29 -12.25 12.19
CA ILE A 232 -6.41 -11.14 11.24
C ILE A 232 -6.33 -9.80 11.99
N ILE A 233 -7.13 -9.60 13.03
CA ILE A 233 -7.17 -8.35 13.80
C ILE A 233 -5.82 -8.07 14.46
N THR A 234 -5.23 -9.07 15.10
CA THR A 234 -3.89 -8.94 15.73
C THR A 234 -2.84 -8.57 14.69
N SER A 235 -2.90 -9.19 13.52
CA SER A 235 -1.96 -8.94 12.43
C SER A 235 -2.11 -7.57 11.80
N MET A 236 -3.35 -7.07 11.67
CA MET A 236 -3.60 -5.69 11.22
C MET A 236 -2.94 -4.68 12.16
N ARG A 237 -3.04 -4.89 13.49
CA ARG A 237 -2.36 -4.05 14.48
C ARG A 237 -0.84 -4.11 14.33
N LEU A 238 -0.28 -5.32 14.25
CA LEU A 238 1.17 -5.51 14.10
C LEU A 238 1.72 -4.92 12.79
N LEU A 239 0.97 -4.96 11.68
CA LEU A 239 1.42 -4.37 10.41
C LEU A 239 1.61 -2.86 10.48
N SER A 240 0.83 -2.18 11.34
CA SER A 240 0.96 -0.73 11.57
C SER A 240 2.18 -0.39 12.42
N ASP A 241 2.67 -1.31 13.25
CA ASP A 241 3.82 -1.11 14.15
C ASP A 241 5.18 -1.44 13.50
N VAL A 242 5.19 -2.05 12.32
CA VAL A 242 6.42 -2.49 11.64
C VAL A 242 7.16 -1.31 11.02
N ASP A 243 8.47 -1.21 11.30
CA ASP A 243 9.40 -0.37 10.54
C ASP A 243 9.63 -1.00 9.14
N TRP A 244 8.77 -0.62 8.19
CA TRP A 244 8.84 -1.07 6.80
C TRP A 244 10.15 -0.69 6.10
N PRO A 245 10.73 0.51 6.31
CA PRO A 245 12.09 0.81 5.89
C PRO A 245 13.13 -0.22 6.33
N GLU A 246 13.15 -0.61 7.61
CA GLU A 246 14.07 -1.64 8.12
C GLU A 246 13.77 -3.01 7.51
N PHE A 247 12.49 -3.38 7.43
CA PHE A 247 12.07 -4.64 6.79
C PHE A 247 12.58 -4.72 5.35
N PHE A 248 12.34 -3.69 4.53
CA PHE A 248 12.80 -3.58 3.16
C PHE A 248 14.32 -3.78 3.08
N GLU A 249 15.07 -3.09 3.93
CA GLU A 249 16.53 -3.13 3.98
C GLU A 249 17.08 -4.49 4.39
N SER A 250 16.30 -5.29 5.12
CA SER A 250 16.67 -6.65 5.52
C SER A 250 16.46 -7.70 4.42
N VAL A 251 15.63 -7.42 3.41
CA VAL A 251 15.27 -8.37 2.34
C VAL A 251 15.68 -7.92 0.93
N SER A 252 16.11 -6.68 0.75
CA SER A 252 16.54 -6.15 -0.55
C SER A 252 17.89 -6.75 -0.99
N LEU A 253 17.86 -7.54 -2.06
CA LEU A 253 19.07 -8.09 -2.70
C LEU A 253 19.95 -6.98 -3.31
N VAL A 254 19.34 -5.87 -3.74
CA VAL A 254 20.06 -4.69 -4.24
C VAL A 254 20.85 -4.04 -3.10
N ASP A 255 20.22 -3.88 -1.93
CA ASP A 255 20.90 -3.36 -0.74
C ASP A 255 22.03 -4.29 -0.30
N GLU A 256 21.79 -5.60 -0.30
CA GLU A 256 22.81 -6.60 0.04
C GLU A 256 24.04 -6.47 -0.88
N ALA A 257 23.83 -6.37 -2.19
CA ALA A 257 24.90 -6.17 -3.15
C ALA A 257 25.66 -4.85 -2.91
N LEU A 258 24.94 -3.74 -2.71
CA LEU A 258 25.56 -2.43 -2.46
C LEU A 258 26.33 -2.38 -1.14
N ARG A 259 25.82 -3.00 -0.07
CA ARG A 259 26.52 -3.09 1.22
C ARG A 259 27.80 -3.91 1.15
N ALA A 260 27.82 -4.96 0.33
CA ALA A 260 29.01 -5.79 0.16
C ALA A 260 30.12 -5.07 -0.63
N GLY A 261 29.75 -4.11 -1.49
CA GLY A 261 30.67 -3.48 -2.44
C GLY A 261 30.97 -2.00 -2.20
N SER A 262 30.38 -1.35 -1.21
CA SER A 262 30.64 0.07 -0.91
C SER A 262 30.23 0.51 0.50
N ASP A 263 30.48 1.78 0.84
CA ASP A 263 30.07 2.43 2.10
C ASP A 263 28.55 2.67 2.19
N PHE A 264 27.74 2.03 1.34
CA PHE A 264 26.29 2.16 1.31
C PHE A 264 25.64 1.91 2.67
N ALA A 265 26.17 0.98 3.48
CA ALA A 265 25.66 0.71 4.82
C ALA A 265 25.78 1.90 5.80
N ALA A 266 26.77 2.78 5.59
CA ALA A 266 27.03 3.93 6.44
C ALA A 266 26.13 5.14 6.12
N MET A 267 25.43 5.10 4.97
CA MET A 267 24.57 6.17 4.49
C MET A 267 23.24 6.24 5.24
N ASP A 268 22.67 7.43 5.35
CA ASP A 268 21.32 7.61 5.87
C ASP A 268 20.26 6.99 4.94
N PHE A 269 19.05 6.79 5.46
CA PHE A 269 17.98 6.18 4.69
C PHE A 269 17.62 6.96 3.41
N PRO A 270 17.47 8.30 3.44
CA PRO A 270 17.21 9.09 2.23
C PRO A 270 18.29 8.91 1.14
N SER A 271 19.56 8.85 1.53
CA SER A 271 20.66 8.65 0.58
C SER A 271 20.63 7.27 -0.05
N ARG A 272 20.36 6.23 0.74
CA ARG A 272 20.17 4.88 0.22
C ARG A 272 18.99 4.80 -0.74
N ASP A 273 17.91 5.53 -0.46
CA ASP A 273 16.76 5.63 -1.36
C ASP A 273 17.10 6.32 -2.70
N LEU A 274 18.00 7.31 -2.72
CA LEU A 274 18.48 7.92 -3.98
C LEU A 274 19.11 6.88 -4.91
N TYR A 275 19.90 5.96 -4.36
CA TYR A 275 20.56 4.90 -5.12
C TYR A 275 19.54 3.91 -5.65
N ARG A 276 18.60 3.47 -4.79
CA ARG A 276 17.49 2.58 -5.19
C ARG A 276 16.67 3.19 -6.33
N ARG A 277 16.23 4.44 -6.20
CA ARG A 277 15.49 5.15 -7.27
C ARG A 277 16.30 5.34 -8.54
N ALA A 278 17.62 5.48 -8.45
CA ALA A 278 18.48 5.55 -9.62
C ALA A 278 18.55 4.20 -10.34
N ILE A 279 18.74 3.12 -9.57
CA ILE A 279 18.77 1.74 -10.06
C ILE A 279 17.44 1.37 -10.72
N GLU A 280 16.30 1.60 -10.05
CA GLU A 280 14.96 1.34 -10.61
C GLU A 280 14.76 2.05 -11.95
N ARG A 281 15.14 3.34 -12.03
CA ARG A 281 14.99 4.12 -13.27
C ARG A 281 15.85 3.56 -14.40
N LEU A 282 17.10 3.21 -14.10
CA LEU A 282 18.03 2.66 -15.08
C LEU A 282 17.56 1.28 -15.55
N ALA A 283 17.12 0.42 -14.63
CA ALA A 283 16.57 -0.90 -14.93
C ALA A 283 15.35 -0.79 -15.85
N ARG A 284 14.34 0.04 -15.50
CA ARG A 284 13.12 0.24 -16.31
C ARG A 284 13.38 0.76 -17.72
N GLY A 285 14.43 1.57 -17.93
CA GLY A 285 14.81 2.07 -19.25
C GLY A 285 15.86 1.21 -19.96
N SER A 286 16.24 0.07 -19.39
CA SER A 286 17.21 -0.86 -19.98
C SER A 286 16.56 -2.25 -20.13
N LYS A 287 17.31 -3.21 -20.68
CA LYS A 287 16.91 -4.63 -20.68
C LYS A 287 17.48 -5.41 -19.49
N ARG A 288 18.01 -4.71 -18.48
CA ARG A 288 18.69 -5.31 -17.33
C ARG A 288 17.83 -5.27 -16.07
N THR A 289 18.04 -6.24 -15.19
CA THR A 289 17.39 -6.28 -13.88
C THR A 289 17.99 -5.22 -12.93
N GLU A 290 17.27 -4.88 -11.87
CA GLU A 290 17.77 -3.93 -10.86
C GLU A 290 19.06 -4.42 -10.19
N LEU A 291 19.18 -5.74 -9.96
CA LEU A 291 20.38 -6.35 -9.40
C LEU A 291 21.57 -6.26 -10.37
N GLU A 292 21.35 -6.50 -11.67
CA GLU A 292 22.38 -6.34 -12.70
C GLU A 292 22.86 -4.90 -12.83
N ILE A 293 21.95 -3.92 -12.70
CA ILE A 293 22.34 -2.50 -12.68
C ILE A 293 23.18 -2.17 -11.43
N ALA A 294 22.79 -2.68 -10.27
CA ALA A 294 23.56 -2.49 -9.02
C ALA A 294 24.97 -3.08 -9.15
N GLN A 295 25.09 -4.31 -9.62
CA GLN A 295 26.37 -4.98 -9.87
C GLN A 295 27.23 -4.26 -10.93
N ALA A 296 26.60 -3.74 -11.99
CA ALA A 296 27.31 -2.95 -12.99
C ALA A 296 27.84 -1.63 -12.42
N ALA A 297 27.09 -0.97 -11.53
CA ALA A 297 27.54 0.25 -10.86
C ALA A 297 28.72 -0.03 -9.92
N LEU A 298 28.67 -1.12 -9.15
CA LEU A 298 29.78 -1.59 -8.32
C LEU A 298 31.01 -1.94 -9.16
N SER A 299 30.82 -2.60 -10.29
CA SER A 299 31.92 -2.95 -11.21
C SER A 299 32.56 -1.71 -11.85
N ALA A 300 31.78 -0.66 -12.10
CA ALA A 300 32.30 0.62 -12.58
C ALA A 300 33.10 1.33 -11.48
N ALA A 301 32.57 1.32 -10.24
CA ALA A 301 33.25 1.86 -9.07
C ALA A 301 34.59 1.19 -8.77
N GLY A 302 34.66 -0.14 -8.89
CA GLY A 302 35.92 -0.88 -8.74
C GLY A 302 36.97 -0.59 -9.82
N LYS A 303 36.60 0.06 -10.93
CA LYS A 303 37.52 0.53 -11.98
C LYS A 303 37.85 2.02 -11.87
N GLY A 304 37.24 2.73 -10.91
CA GLY A 304 37.50 4.14 -10.66
C GLY A 304 38.96 4.36 -10.25
N VAL A 305 39.57 5.43 -10.73
CA VAL A 305 41.01 5.68 -10.50
C VAL A 305 41.23 6.40 -9.17
N ALA A 306 40.36 7.35 -8.82
CA ALA A 306 40.49 8.11 -7.57
C ALA A 306 39.20 8.79 -7.12
N GLY A 307 39.12 9.03 -5.80
CA GLY A 307 38.12 9.89 -5.19
C GLY A 307 36.69 9.37 -5.38
N ARG A 308 35.83 10.23 -5.95
CA ARG A 308 34.39 9.94 -6.08
C ARG A 308 34.09 8.79 -7.04
N GLU A 309 35.00 8.46 -7.95
CA GLU A 309 34.81 7.37 -8.92
C GLU A 309 34.83 5.99 -8.26
N LEU A 310 35.38 5.86 -7.05
CA LEU A 310 35.40 4.62 -6.29
C LEU A 310 34.03 4.30 -5.66
N ASP A 311 33.08 5.24 -5.69
CA ASP A 311 31.75 5.06 -5.12
C ASP A 311 30.70 4.80 -6.21
N PRO A 312 29.83 3.78 -6.08
CA PRO A 312 28.80 3.47 -7.07
C PRO A 312 27.81 4.62 -7.29
N GLY A 313 27.60 5.48 -6.29
CA GLY A 313 26.78 6.69 -6.38
C GLY A 313 27.27 7.68 -7.42
N TYR A 314 28.57 7.72 -7.73
CA TYR A 314 29.08 8.56 -8.81
C TYR A 314 28.45 8.20 -10.16
N TYR A 315 28.28 6.92 -10.43
CA TYR A 315 27.66 6.38 -11.64
C TYR A 315 26.14 6.33 -11.57
N LEU A 316 25.54 6.26 -10.37
CA LEU A 316 24.09 6.21 -10.22
C LEU A 316 23.43 7.59 -10.22
N ILE A 317 24.00 8.55 -9.49
CA ILE A 317 23.35 9.83 -9.20
C ILE A 317 24.17 11.07 -9.57
N ALA A 318 25.49 10.95 -9.75
CA ALA A 318 26.37 12.10 -10.02
C ALA A 318 26.85 12.20 -11.48
N ALA A 319 28.05 12.76 -11.70
CA ALA A 319 28.58 13.11 -13.02
C ALA A 319 28.81 11.89 -13.93
N GLY A 320 29.20 10.74 -13.37
CA GLY A 320 29.45 9.49 -14.11
C GLY A 320 28.20 8.86 -14.71
N ARG A 321 27.00 9.31 -14.29
CA ARG A 321 25.72 8.73 -14.68
C ARG A 321 25.46 8.67 -16.17
N ARG A 322 25.89 9.69 -16.94
CA ARG A 322 25.67 9.69 -18.39
C ARG A 322 26.44 8.59 -19.10
N ALA A 323 27.71 8.44 -18.78
CA ALA A 323 28.56 7.39 -19.33
C ALA A 323 28.05 6.02 -18.92
N PHE A 324 27.71 5.85 -17.64
CA PHE A 324 27.14 4.61 -17.12
C PHE A 324 25.80 4.24 -17.77
N ALA A 325 24.90 5.22 -17.95
CA ALA A 325 23.62 5.00 -18.63
C ALA A 325 23.81 4.44 -20.05
N ALA A 326 24.84 4.91 -20.78
CA ALA A 326 25.16 4.39 -22.10
C ALA A 326 25.66 2.92 -22.05
N THR A 327 26.51 2.57 -21.07
CA THR A 327 27.06 1.21 -20.95
C THR A 327 26.02 0.17 -20.56
N VAL A 328 25.01 0.55 -19.78
CA VAL A 328 23.88 -0.34 -19.42
C VAL A 328 22.78 -0.36 -20.49
N GLY A 329 22.93 0.40 -21.57
CA GLY A 329 21.95 0.45 -22.67
C GLY A 329 20.65 1.18 -22.30
N TYR A 330 20.72 2.15 -21.40
CA TYR A 330 19.56 2.92 -20.97
C TYR A 330 19.02 3.79 -22.12
N ARG A 331 17.76 3.54 -22.49
CA ARG A 331 16.99 4.38 -23.42
C ARG A 331 16.03 5.23 -22.60
N ALA A 332 16.26 6.55 -22.59
CA ALA A 332 15.36 7.46 -21.89
C ALA A 332 13.95 7.36 -22.47
N SER A 333 12.96 7.08 -21.63
CA SER A 333 11.55 7.20 -22.01
C SER A 333 11.27 8.65 -22.42
N VAL A 334 10.69 8.83 -23.60
CA VAL A 334 10.38 10.14 -24.21
C VAL A 334 9.48 10.99 -23.30
N TRP A 335 8.74 10.34 -22.39
CA TRP A 335 7.76 10.96 -21.49
C TRP A 335 8.29 11.34 -20.10
N SER A 336 9.47 10.88 -19.66
CA SER A 336 10.04 11.29 -18.34
C SER A 336 10.97 12.51 -18.45
N ASN A 337 10.79 13.30 -19.50
CA ASN A 337 11.84 14.15 -20.06
C ASN A 337 11.78 15.60 -19.58
N SER A 338 11.24 15.85 -18.38
CA SER A 338 11.11 17.20 -17.82
C SER A 338 12.44 17.84 -17.40
N GLY A 339 13.55 17.06 -17.41
CA GLY A 339 14.88 17.52 -17.01
C GLY A 339 15.89 17.67 -18.16
N ARG A 340 15.46 17.61 -19.43
CA ARG A 340 16.39 17.55 -20.56
C ARG A 340 17.02 18.89 -20.98
N PHE A 341 16.82 19.97 -20.23
CA PHE A 341 17.67 21.16 -20.37
C PHE A 341 18.95 21.00 -19.56
N LYS A 342 19.83 20.14 -20.07
CA LYS A 342 21.20 19.95 -19.55
C LYS A 342 22.15 20.93 -20.23
N ALA A 343 21.86 22.20 -19.98
CA ALA A 343 22.84 23.24 -19.80
C ALA A 343 22.11 24.20 -18.85
N ALA A 344 22.58 24.35 -17.61
CA ALA A 344 22.34 25.64 -16.97
C ALA A 344 22.93 26.64 -17.97
N PRO A 345 22.15 27.61 -18.48
CA PRO A 345 22.80 28.73 -19.11
C PRO A 345 23.84 29.18 -18.08
N GLY A 346 25.12 29.26 -18.46
CA GLY A 346 26.11 29.86 -17.59
C GLY A 346 25.63 31.26 -17.15
N VAL A 347 26.38 31.94 -16.29
CA VAL A 347 26.01 33.27 -15.79
C VAL A 347 25.43 34.19 -16.89
N GLY A 348 25.99 34.13 -18.11
CA GLY A 348 25.50 34.85 -19.28
C GLY A 348 24.04 34.58 -19.70
N GLY A 349 23.54 33.34 -19.65
CA GLY A 349 22.14 33.09 -20.03
C GLY A 349 21.13 33.34 -18.90
N TYR A 350 21.57 33.36 -17.64
CA TYR A 350 20.77 33.91 -16.54
C TYR A 350 20.59 35.41 -16.71
N ILE A 351 21.68 36.14 -16.97
CA ILE A 351 21.65 37.59 -17.25
C ILE A 351 20.81 37.87 -18.50
N GLY A 352 20.98 37.08 -19.58
CA GLY A 352 20.21 37.23 -20.82
C GLY A 352 18.71 37.01 -20.62
N ALA A 353 18.31 36.03 -19.79
CA ALA A 353 16.90 35.81 -19.47
C ALA A 353 16.29 36.96 -18.68
N ILE A 354 17.02 37.52 -17.70
CA ILE A 354 16.60 38.71 -16.97
C ILE A 354 16.43 39.89 -17.93
N ALA A 355 17.44 40.18 -18.76
CA ALA A 355 17.38 41.30 -19.70
C ALA A 355 16.19 41.19 -20.67
N LEU A 356 15.92 39.99 -21.20
CA LEU A 356 14.78 39.75 -22.08
C LEU A 356 13.44 39.96 -21.36
N ILE A 357 13.28 39.40 -20.15
CA ILE A 357 12.03 39.53 -19.40
C ILE A 357 11.84 40.98 -18.94
N THR A 358 12.89 41.68 -18.52
CA THR A 358 12.84 43.11 -18.20
C THR A 358 12.37 43.91 -19.41
N ALA A 359 12.89 43.65 -20.61
CA ALA A 359 12.45 44.33 -21.81
C ALA A 359 10.97 44.08 -22.10
N VAL A 360 10.49 42.84 -21.95
CA VAL A 360 9.07 42.49 -22.15
C VAL A 360 8.18 43.19 -21.10
N VAL A 361 8.50 43.07 -19.82
CA VAL A 361 7.74 43.67 -18.71
C VAL A 361 7.69 45.19 -18.82
N LEU A 362 8.80 45.83 -19.24
CA LEU A 362 8.87 47.26 -19.45
C LEU A 362 8.12 47.72 -20.71
N SER A 363 8.13 46.91 -21.77
CA SER A 363 7.50 47.28 -23.05
C SER A 363 5.97 47.38 -22.97
N VAL A 364 5.32 46.50 -22.20
CA VAL A 364 3.84 46.48 -22.06
C VAL A 364 3.25 47.81 -21.56
N PRO A 365 3.68 48.38 -20.42
CA PRO A 365 3.18 49.66 -19.95
C PRO A 365 3.60 50.82 -20.88
N LEU A 366 4.81 50.79 -21.44
CA LEU A 366 5.26 51.84 -22.35
C LEU A 366 4.44 51.91 -23.64
N LEU A 367 4.06 50.76 -24.21
CA LEU A 367 3.18 50.69 -25.38
C LEU A 367 1.77 51.22 -25.05
N ALA A 368 1.23 50.88 -23.87
CA ALA A 368 -0.07 51.39 -23.41
C ALA A 368 -0.06 52.91 -23.19
N LEU A 369 1.00 53.45 -22.58
CA LEU A 369 1.17 54.89 -22.37
C LEU A 369 1.38 55.64 -23.69
N HIS A 370 2.09 55.04 -24.64
CA HIS A 370 2.27 55.62 -25.96
C HIS A 370 0.96 55.68 -26.74
N ALA A 371 0.15 54.60 -26.71
CA ALA A 371 -1.19 54.58 -27.28
C ALA A 371 -2.13 55.61 -26.62
N GLY A 372 -1.92 55.91 -25.33
CA GLY A 372 -2.60 56.98 -24.59
C GLY A 372 -2.11 58.40 -24.89
N GLY A 373 -1.22 58.59 -25.87
CA GLY A 373 -0.76 59.91 -26.31
C GLY A 373 0.48 60.46 -25.60
N ILE A 374 1.12 59.68 -24.72
CA ILE A 374 2.39 60.08 -24.07
C ILE A 374 3.56 59.72 -24.98
N ALA A 375 4.28 60.72 -25.48
CA ALA A 375 5.41 60.54 -26.39
C ALA A 375 6.63 61.39 -25.99
N GLY A 376 7.76 61.13 -26.65
CA GLY A 376 8.99 61.91 -26.49
C GLY A 376 9.62 61.77 -25.10
N LEU A 377 10.13 62.88 -24.56
CA LEU A 377 10.92 62.91 -23.31
C LEU A 377 10.16 62.35 -22.09
N ARG A 378 8.83 62.57 -22.01
CA ARG A 378 8.00 62.06 -20.90
C ARG A 378 7.96 60.53 -20.89
N LEU A 379 7.85 59.91 -22.07
CA LEU A 379 7.87 58.44 -22.19
C LEU A 379 9.26 57.89 -21.82
N ALA A 380 10.34 58.58 -22.21
CA ALA A 380 11.71 58.21 -21.85
C ALA A 380 11.96 58.30 -20.33
N MET A 381 11.45 59.33 -19.66
CA MET A 381 11.53 59.44 -18.19
C MET A 381 10.76 58.31 -17.49
N LEU A 382 9.57 57.97 -17.98
CA LEU A 382 8.78 56.85 -17.44
C LEU A 382 9.44 55.49 -17.72
N ALA A 383 10.10 55.33 -18.86
CA ALA A 383 10.89 54.13 -19.15
C ALA A 383 12.07 53.98 -18.18
N LEU A 384 12.77 55.08 -17.88
CA LEU A 384 13.89 55.07 -16.93
C LEU A 384 13.42 54.75 -15.51
N LEU A 385 12.31 55.36 -15.06
CA LEU A 385 11.71 55.08 -13.75
C LEU A 385 11.16 53.66 -13.66
N GLY A 386 10.56 53.16 -14.74
CA GLY A 386 10.00 51.81 -14.82
C GLY A 386 11.04 50.70 -14.93
N LEU A 387 12.29 51.03 -15.28
CA LEU A 387 13.36 50.04 -15.45
C LEU A 387 13.64 49.29 -14.15
N ILE A 388 13.74 49.99 -13.03
CA ILE A 388 14.03 49.41 -11.70
C ILE A 388 12.98 48.35 -11.31
N PRO A 389 11.66 48.67 -11.24
CA PRO A 389 10.66 47.66 -10.90
C PRO A 389 10.53 46.55 -11.96
N SER A 390 10.83 46.84 -13.23
CA SER A 390 10.82 45.81 -14.29
C SER A 390 11.99 44.82 -14.15
N ILE A 391 13.16 45.27 -13.70
CA ILE A 391 14.29 44.40 -13.38
C ILE A 391 13.94 43.51 -12.18
N ASP A 392 13.38 44.08 -11.11
CA ASP A 392 13.01 43.32 -9.92
C ASP A 392 11.96 42.23 -10.23
N ALA A 393 10.91 42.59 -10.98
CA ALA A 393 9.91 41.64 -11.46
C ALA A 393 10.52 40.53 -12.34
N ALA A 394 11.47 40.88 -13.22
CA ALA A 394 12.16 39.91 -14.07
C ALA A 394 13.02 38.94 -13.25
N VAL A 395 13.78 39.44 -12.28
CA VAL A 395 14.59 38.61 -11.37
C VAL A 395 13.69 37.66 -10.59
N ALA A 396 12.57 38.13 -10.04
CA ALA A 396 11.61 37.29 -9.34
C ALA A 396 11.04 36.17 -10.24
N LEU A 397 10.66 36.50 -11.48
CA LEU A 397 10.10 35.54 -12.43
C LEU A 397 11.14 34.48 -12.86
N VAL A 398 12.36 34.90 -13.16
CA VAL A 398 13.47 34.00 -13.50
C VAL A 398 13.82 33.10 -12.32
N ASN A 399 13.93 33.65 -11.11
CA ASN A 399 14.20 32.86 -9.90
C ASN A 399 13.08 31.85 -9.63
N ARG A 400 11.81 32.24 -9.81
CA ARG A 400 10.67 31.32 -9.68
C ARG A 400 10.71 30.20 -10.72
N ALA A 401 10.97 30.54 -11.98
CA ALA A 401 11.12 29.55 -13.04
C ALA A 401 12.31 28.60 -12.80
N ALA A 402 13.43 29.13 -12.30
CA ALA A 402 14.59 28.35 -11.92
C ALA A 402 14.28 27.39 -10.76
N MET A 403 13.62 27.85 -9.70
CA MET A 403 13.22 27.01 -8.56
C MET A 403 12.21 25.92 -8.96
N MET A 404 11.31 26.19 -9.91
CA MET A 404 10.39 25.17 -10.43
C MET A 404 11.11 24.13 -11.30
N ARG A 405 12.19 24.53 -11.98
CA ARG A 405 12.91 23.67 -12.95
C ARG A 405 14.05 22.88 -12.32
N PHE A 406 14.76 23.46 -11.36
CA PHE A 406 15.85 22.84 -10.62
C PHE A 406 15.33 22.44 -9.25
N GLY A 407 14.87 21.19 -9.12
CA GLY A 407 14.50 20.64 -7.82
C GLY A 407 15.70 20.58 -6.88
N ALA A 408 15.45 20.74 -5.57
CA ALA A 408 16.46 20.52 -4.54
C ALA A 408 17.07 19.12 -4.72
N THR A 409 18.39 19.07 -4.92
CA THR A 409 19.10 17.79 -5.01
C THR A 409 19.60 17.47 -3.61
N THR A 410 19.04 16.46 -2.97
CA THR A 410 19.54 15.99 -1.67
C THR A 410 20.95 15.47 -1.85
N LEU A 411 21.89 16.03 -1.08
CA LEU A 411 23.25 15.56 -1.05
C LEU A 411 23.30 14.26 -0.23
N PRO A 412 24.00 13.21 -0.71
CA PRO A 412 24.19 12.00 0.06
C PRO A 412 24.84 12.28 1.41
N GLY A 413 24.24 11.77 2.47
CA GLY A 413 24.65 11.92 3.86
C GLY A 413 24.91 10.58 4.55
N LEU A 414 25.73 10.63 5.59
CA LEU A 414 25.98 9.50 6.48
C LEU A 414 24.92 9.45 7.58
N ALA A 415 24.54 8.25 8.00
CA ALA A 415 23.49 8.05 9.00
C ALA A 415 23.89 8.56 10.39
N LEU A 416 25.17 8.37 10.76
CA LEU A 416 25.78 8.77 12.05
C LEU A 416 24.88 8.58 13.28
N ARG A 417 24.12 7.47 13.34
CA ARG A 417 23.14 7.20 14.41
C ARG A 417 23.77 7.19 15.82
N GLY A 418 25.06 6.82 15.91
CA GLY A 418 25.84 6.84 17.16
C GLY A 418 26.59 8.15 17.42
N GLY A 419 26.29 9.23 16.70
CA GLY A 419 27.01 10.51 16.76
C GLY A 419 28.17 10.60 15.77
N VAL A 420 28.83 11.76 15.72
CA VAL A 420 29.96 12.04 14.81
C VAL A 420 31.27 11.48 15.38
N PRO A 421 31.90 10.48 14.73
CA PRO A 421 33.19 9.94 15.16
C PRO A 421 34.29 11.00 15.15
N SER A 422 35.33 10.83 15.98
CA SER A 422 36.48 11.75 16.06
C SER A 422 37.12 12.05 14.70
N ARG A 423 37.23 11.04 13.83
CA ARG A 423 37.79 11.16 12.46
C ARG A 423 36.95 12.02 11.50
N LEU A 424 35.68 12.27 11.81
CA LEU A 424 34.75 13.06 10.97
C LEU A 424 34.38 14.40 11.62
N ARG A 425 35.02 14.79 12.73
CA ARG A 425 34.77 16.07 13.39
C ARG A 425 35.07 17.20 12.41
N THR A 426 34.03 17.93 12.08
CA THR A 426 34.07 19.04 11.12
C THR A 426 33.46 20.25 11.78
N MET A 427 34.15 21.39 11.75
CA MET A 427 33.60 22.67 12.20
C MET A 427 32.92 23.33 11.01
N VAL A 428 31.59 23.48 11.07
CA VAL A 428 30.83 24.22 10.06
C VAL A 428 30.73 25.67 10.50
N VAL A 429 31.40 26.57 9.80
CA VAL A 429 31.28 28.01 10.01
C VAL A 429 30.18 28.53 9.09
N VAL A 430 29.05 28.94 9.67
CA VAL A 430 27.97 29.61 8.93
C VAL A 430 28.09 31.10 9.19
N PRO A 431 28.59 31.91 8.24
CA PRO A 431 28.63 33.34 8.41
C PRO A 431 27.18 33.88 8.37
N THR A 432 26.71 34.41 9.50
CA THR A 432 25.39 35.05 9.59
C THR A 432 25.57 36.54 9.88
N LEU A 433 24.87 37.36 9.09
CA LEU A 433 24.69 38.78 9.37
C LEU A 433 23.60 38.92 10.44
N LEU A 434 23.99 39.35 11.65
CA LEU A 434 23.04 39.71 12.70
C LEU A 434 22.47 41.09 12.34
N THR A 435 21.22 41.12 11.87
CA THR A 435 20.57 42.34 11.37
C THR A 435 19.97 43.22 12.48
N THR A 436 20.07 42.81 13.75
CA THR A 436 19.53 43.55 14.90
C THR A 436 20.33 43.19 16.16
N ARG A 437 20.59 44.20 17.00
CA ARG A 437 21.16 44.04 18.36
C ARG A 437 20.08 43.65 19.36
#